data_AF-A0A165CW42-F1
#
_entry.id   AF-A0A165CW42-F1
#
_cell.length_a   1.000
_cell.length_b   1.000
_cell.length_c   1.000
_cell.angle_alpha   90.00
_cell.angle_beta   90.00
_cell.angle_gamma   90.00
#
_symmetry.space_group_name_H-M   'P 1'
#
loop_
_entity.id
_entity.type
_entity.pdbx_description
1 polymer ?
#
loop_
_entity_poly.entity_id
_entity_poly.type
_entity_poly.pdbx_seq_one_letter_code
_entity_poly.pdbx_strand_id
1 'polypeptide(L)'
;CPLLIVAQDCRDVEHLVREAFRSESAPDARIFYVGQKPEWKSPDQPLRHDPWFLKSIPTIVKLQNGKEVARLVEGEVASGLASFIQP
;
A
#
# COMPACT_ATOMS: atom_id res chain seq x y z
N CYS A 1 -10.55 4.11 -5.87
CA CYS A 1 -10.26 3.03 -4.90
C CYS A 1 -8.74 2.88 -4.79
N PRO A 2 -8.07 3.43 -3.76
CA PRO A 2 -6.66 3.11 -3.50
C PRO A 2 -6.40 1.61 -3.30
N LEU A 3 -5.25 1.16 -3.77
CA LEU A 3 -4.71 -0.17 -3.51
C LEU A 3 -3.62 -0.07 -2.46
N LEU A 4 -3.62 -0.97 -1.48
CA LEU A 4 -2.71 -0.88 -0.36
C LEU A 4 -1.96 -2.21 -0.17
N ILE A 5 -0.63 -2.15 -0.11
CA ILE A 5 0.21 -3.34 -0.18
C ILE A 5 1.13 -3.36 1.04
N VAL A 6 0.97 -4.40 1.86
CA VAL A 6 1.56 -4.51 3.19
C VAL A 6 2.35 -5.81 3.28
N ALA A 7 3.45 -5.78 4.01
CA ALA A 7 4.22 -6.96 4.35
C ALA A 7 3.81 -7.52 5.70
N GLN A 8 4.02 -8.82 5.89
CA GLN A 8 3.51 -9.58 7.04
C GLN A 8 4.00 -9.09 8.42
N ASP A 9 5.03 -8.22 8.49
CA ASP A 9 5.60 -7.69 9.74
C ASP A 9 5.44 -6.17 9.95
N CYS A 10 4.67 -5.46 9.12
CA CYS A 10 4.46 -4.02 9.27
C CYS A 10 3.31 -3.68 10.24
N ARG A 11 3.33 -4.19 11.48
CA ARG A 11 2.26 -3.97 12.47
C ARG A 11 1.94 -2.49 12.68
N ASP A 12 2.97 -1.65 12.75
CA ASP A 12 2.82 -0.21 12.97
C ASP A 12 2.10 0.48 11.80
N VAL A 13 2.45 0.12 10.57
CA VAL A 13 1.83 0.69 9.37
C VAL A 13 0.44 0.11 9.13
N GLU A 14 0.21 -1.16 9.44
CA GLU A 14 -1.11 -1.76 9.32
C GLU A 14 -2.14 -1.05 10.22
N HIS A 15 -1.76 -0.72 11.46
CA HIS A 15 -2.63 0.05 12.36
C HIS A 15 -2.97 1.43 11.79
N LEU A 16 -1.94 2.20 11.39
CA LEU A 16 -2.10 3.53 10.82
C LEU A 16 -3.00 3.53 9.59
N VAL A 17 -2.81 2.55 8.71
CA VAL A 17 -3.64 2.35 7.54
C VAL A 17 -5.08 2.05 7.92
N ARG A 18 -5.31 1.08 8.81
CA ARG A 18 -6.67 0.70 9.21
C ARG A 18 -7.42 1.87 9.83
N GLU A 19 -6.74 2.71 10.61
CA GLU A 19 -7.32 3.92 11.18
C GLU A 19 -7.65 4.96 10.12
N ALA A 20 -6.70 5.24 9.22
CA ALA A 20 -6.89 6.25 8.16
C ALA A 20 -8.08 5.91 7.25
N PHE A 21 -8.27 4.63 6.95
CA PHE A 21 -9.37 4.14 6.11
C PHE A 21 -10.64 3.74 6.89
N ARG A 22 -10.70 4.00 8.21
CA ARG A 22 -11.88 3.67 9.03
C ARG A 22 -13.03 4.67 8.88
N SER A 23 -12.74 5.90 8.44
CA SER A 23 -13.73 6.96 8.29
C SER A 23 -14.69 6.65 7.14
N GLU A 24 -15.98 6.96 7.29
CA GLU A 24 -16.98 6.88 6.21
C GLU A 24 -16.64 7.80 5.02
N SER A 25 -15.82 8.82 5.24
CA SER A 25 -15.33 9.72 4.19
C SER A 25 -14.07 9.23 3.48
N ALA A 26 -13.45 8.15 3.98
CA ALA A 26 -12.25 7.59 3.39
C ALA A 26 -12.59 6.78 2.12
N PRO A 27 -11.73 6.82 1.09
CA PRO A 27 -11.99 6.08 -0.13
C PRO A 27 -11.76 4.57 0.06
N ASP A 28 -12.44 3.76 -0.75
CA ASP A 28 -12.31 2.29 -0.69
C ASP A 28 -10.87 1.82 -0.89
N ALA A 29 -10.34 1.10 0.10
CA ALA A 29 -9.01 0.50 0.05
C ALA A 29 -9.04 -1.02 0.12
N ARG A 30 -8.05 -1.68 -0.50
CA ARG A 30 -7.81 -3.12 -0.35
C ARG A 30 -6.39 -3.36 0.11
N ILE A 31 -6.24 -4.21 1.13
CA ILE A 31 -4.94 -4.61 1.68
C ILE A 31 -4.49 -5.92 1.02
N PHE A 32 -3.30 -5.90 0.41
CA PHE A 32 -2.64 -7.07 -0.17
C PHE A 32 -1.41 -7.41 0.66
N TYR A 33 -1.36 -8.65 1.14
CA TYR A 33 -0.22 -9.15 1.89
C TYR A 33 0.78 -9.81 0.93
N VAL A 34 2.03 -9.36 0.94
CA VAL A 34 3.12 -9.94 0.11
C VAL A 34 3.69 -11.24 0.68
N GLY A 35 3.17 -11.71 1.82
CA GLY A 35 3.72 -12.82 2.59
C GLY A 35 4.93 -12.42 3.45
N GLN A 36 5.73 -13.43 3.79
CA GLN A 36 6.93 -13.33 4.62
C GLN A 36 8.09 -12.65 3.87
N LYS A 37 9.10 -12.19 4.61
CA LYS A 37 10.27 -11.52 4.04
C LYS A 37 10.97 -12.30 2.90
N PRO A 38 11.14 -13.65 2.96
CA PRO A 38 11.69 -14.41 1.85
C PRO A 38 10.81 -14.40 0.60
N GLU A 39 9.49 -14.48 0.77
CA GLU A 39 8.50 -14.45 -0.32
C GLU A 39 8.47 -13.08 -1.01
N TRP A 40 8.59 -12.00 -0.23
CA TRP A 40 8.75 -10.65 -0.78
C TRP A 40 10.07 -10.46 -1.54
N LYS A 41 11.16 -11.05 -1.03
CA LYS A 41 12.48 -10.97 -1.67
C LYS A 41 12.61 -11.86 -2.90
N SER A 42 11.69 -12.79 -3.11
CA SER A 42 11.68 -13.64 -4.30
C SER A 42 11.60 -12.75 -5.55
N PRO A 43 12.45 -12.99 -6.57
CA PRO A 43 12.32 -12.31 -7.86
C PRO A 43 11.00 -12.67 -8.55
N ASP A 44 10.38 -13.81 -8.23
CA ASP A 44 9.12 -14.27 -8.82
C ASP A 44 7.87 -13.68 -8.14
N GLN A 45 8.05 -12.77 -7.19
CA GLN A 45 6.95 -12.09 -6.51
C GLN A 45 6.11 -11.30 -7.53
N PRO A 46 4.83 -11.64 -7.77
CA PRO A 46 4.02 -10.98 -8.81
C PRO A 46 3.94 -9.47 -8.66
N LEU A 47 3.96 -8.97 -7.42
CA LEU A 47 3.90 -7.53 -7.14
C LEU A 47 5.19 -6.77 -7.51
N ARG A 48 6.30 -7.45 -7.83
CA ARG A 48 7.52 -6.84 -8.38
C ARG A 48 7.49 -6.66 -9.90
N HIS A 49 6.49 -7.23 -10.56
CA HIS A 49 6.33 -7.20 -12.02
C HIS A 49 5.15 -6.34 -12.44
N ASP A 50 4.84 -6.35 -13.73
CA ASP A 50 3.66 -5.70 -14.29
C ASP A 50 2.37 -6.16 -13.57
N PRO A 51 1.45 -5.23 -13.25
CA PRO A 51 1.49 -3.78 -13.49
C PRO A 51 2.11 -2.94 -12.35
N TRP A 52 2.58 -3.56 -11.27
CA TRP A 52 2.83 -2.87 -9.99
C TRP A 52 4.28 -2.38 -9.82
N PHE A 53 5.25 -3.17 -10.26
CA PHE A 53 6.69 -2.86 -10.16
C PHE A 53 7.11 -2.33 -8.78
N LEU A 54 6.64 -2.99 -7.71
CA LEU A 54 6.97 -2.57 -6.35
C LEU A 54 8.44 -2.82 -6.05
N LYS A 55 9.11 -1.82 -5.47
CA LYS A 55 10.53 -1.90 -5.10
C LYS A 55 10.73 -2.12 -3.60
N SER A 56 9.75 -1.69 -2.81
CA SER A 56 9.82 -1.61 -1.36
C SER A 56 8.46 -1.88 -0.71
N ILE A 57 8.52 -2.16 0.59
CA ILE A 57 7.37 -2.40 1.46
C ILE A 57 7.59 -1.63 2.76
N PRO A 58 6.54 -1.05 3.37
CA PRO A 58 5.17 -0.94 2.86
C PRO A 58 5.06 0.03 1.66
N THR A 59 4.11 -0.21 0.75
CA THR A 59 3.82 0.69 -0.37
C THR A 59 2.32 0.88 -0.53
N ILE A 60 1.88 2.12 -0.74
CA ILE A 60 0.48 2.46 -1.01
C ILE A 60 0.38 3.03 -2.42
N VAL A 61 -0.56 2.53 -3.21
CA VAL A 61 -0.77 2.94 -4.60
C VAL A 61 -2.18 3.53 -4.74
N LYS A 62 -2.29 4.80 -5.12
CA LYS A 62 -3.59 5.42 -5.44
C LYS A 62 -3.93 5.07 -6.88
N LEU A 63 -5.08 4.41 -7.05
CA LEU A 63 -5.63 4.10 -8.36
C LEU A 63 -6.84 4.98 -8.66
N GLN A 64 -6.84 5.57 -9.85
CA GLN A 64 -7.98 6.25 -10.44
C GLN A 64 -8.29 5.59 -11.79
N ASN A 65 -9.51 5.08 -11.95
CA ASN A 65 -9.94 4.36 -13.17
C ASN A 65 -8.98 3.24 -13.60
N GLY A 66 -8.45 2.49 -12.63
CA GLY A 66 -7.52 1.37 -12.88
C GLY A 66 -6.09 1.79 -13.21
N LYS A 67 -5.76 3.08 -13.23
CA LYS A 67 -4.40 3.58 -13.45
C LYS A 67 -3.81 4.12 -12.15
N GLU A 68 -2.53 3.85 -11.94
CA GLU A 68 -1.75 4.48 -10.88
C GLU A 68 -1.63 5.98 -11.13
N VAL A 69 -2.06 6.78 -10.14
CA VAL A 69 -1.97 8.24 -10.17
C VAL A 69 -1.03 8.79 -9.10
N ALA A 70 -0.77 8.03 -8.04
CA ALA A 70 0.16 8.39 -6.98
C ALA A 70 0.62 7.17 -6.20
N ARG A 71 1.76 7.27 -5.52
CA ARG A 71 2.34 6.22 -4.68
C ARG A 71 3.00 6.82 -3.44
N LEU A 72 2.92 6.12 -2.31
CA LEU A 72 3.73 6.36 -1.12
C LEU A 72 4.58 5.14 -0.83
N VAL A 73 5.86 5.34 -0.51
CA VAL A 73 6.80 4.26 -0.20
C VAL A 73 7.39 4.38 1.20
N GLU A 74 7.53 3.25 1.88
CA GLU A 74 8.26 3.08 3.16
C GLU A 74 8.04 4.23 4.15
N GLY A 75 9.04 5.11 4.31
CA GLY A 75 9.05 6.21 5.28
C GLY A 75 8.02 7.31 4.99
N GLU A 76 7.54 7.43 3.75
CA GLU A 76 6.53 8.41 3.38
C GLU A 76 5.14 8.02 3.88
N VAL A 77 4.91 6.74 4.15
CA VAL A 77 3.58 6.24 4.53
C VAL A 77 3.14 6.85 5.86
N ALA A 78 4.01 6.89 6.87
CA ALA A 78 3.65 7.37 8.20
C ALA A 78 3.24 8.86 8.19
N SER A 79 3.93 9.70 7.43
CA SER A 79 3.66 11.14 7.39
C SER A 79 2.67 11.57 6.30
N GLY A 80 2.65 10.85 5.17
CA GLY A 80 1.91 11.24 3.97
C GLY A 80 0.51 10.64 3.87
N LEU A 81 0.22 9.57 4.61
CA LEU A 81 -1.02 8.80 4.46
C LEU A 81 -2.29 9.64 4.62
N ALA A 82 -2.38 10.48 5.67
CA ALA A 82 -3.57 11.27 5.93
C ALA A 82 -3.93 12.21 4.77
N SER A 83 -2.94 12.88 4.18
CA SER A 83 -3.12 13.74 3.01
C SER A 83 -3.40 12.95 1.73
N PHE A 84 -2.83 11.76 1.61
CA PHE A 84 -2.91 10.92 0.42
C PHE A 84 -4.32 10.34 0.19
N ILE A 85 -5.03 10.04 1.28
CA ILE A 85 -6.39 9.48 1.24
C ILE A 85 -7.48 10.53 1.03
N GLN A 86 -7.15 11.82 1.10
CA GLN A 86 -8.14 12.85 0.83
C GLN A 86 -8.57 12.83 -0.65
N PRO A 87 -9.84 13.20 -0.94
CA PRO A 87 -10.40 13.27 -2.29
C PRO A 87 -9.56 14.13 -3.24
#